data_AF-A0A8D2BAB1-F1
#
_entry.id   AF-A0A8D2BAB1-F1
#
_cell.length_a   1.000
_cell.length_b   1.000
_cell.length_c   1.000
_cell.angle_alpha   90.00
_cell.angle_beta   90.00
_cell.angle_gamma   90.00
#
_symmetry.space_group_name_H-M   'P 1'
#
loop_
_entity.id
_entity.type
_entity.pdbx_description
1 polymer ?
#
loop_
_entity_poly.entity_id
_entity_poly.type
_entity_poly.pdbx_seq_one_letter_code
_entity_poly.pdbx_strand_id
1 'polypeptide(L)'
;MGAHLCSKASAEAPREALRFHEDAKGAQVHLDARGCTACRRATFYDGIVFSQRPVAPGERVALRVLRQEGGWCGGLRVGFTRLDPARVSAPSLPPFVCPDLEEQSPTWAAVLPEGCVLPGNVVCFWVNRRGRLFAKVNAGRRLLLRKDVLVGAPLWAVMDVYGTTKAIQLLDPTASLCPTAMPAVPSEEAVPEPEVTQGDECIICFHHAADTYLDPCGHSHFCSSCAQRIFRDTATCPVCRWQIQAIATVWSLRTGEGS
;
A
#
# COMPACT_ATOMS: atom_id res chain seq x y z
N MET A 1 -3.51 52.77 29.64
CA MET A 1 -3.31 52.82 28.17
C MET A 1 -2.73 51.48 27.74
N GLY A 2 -3.13 50.97 26.57
CA GLY A 2 -3.03 49.54 26.24
C GLY A 2 -1.62 49.00 25.98
N ALA A 3 -1.46 47.70 26.19
CA ALA A 3 -0.23 46.97 25.89
C ALA A 3 -0.11 46.68 24.38
N HIS A 4 1.05 46.98 23.78
CA HIS A 4 1.40 46.49 22.45
C HIS A 4 2.24 45.21 22.53
N LEU A 5 1.56 44.07 22.66
CA LEU A 5 2.17 42.78 22.37
C LEU A 5 2.20 42.59 20.85
N CYS A 6 3.35 42.88 20.24
CA CYS A 6 3.59 42.54 18.84
C CYS A 6 3.71 41.02 18.70
N SER A 7 2.62 40.36 18.30
CA SER A 7 2.60 38.92 18.06
C SER A 7 3.52 38.59 16.89
N LYS A 8 4.66 37.95 17.17
CA LYS A 8 5.56 37.46 16.13
C LYS A 8 4.85 36.38 15.33
N ALA A 9 4.67 36.63 14.04
CA ALA A 9 4.22 35.60 13.11
C ALA A 9 5.19 34.41 13.17
N SER A 10 4.68 33.23 13.53
CA SER A 10 5.46 32.01 13.52
C SER A 10 5.72 31.62 12.06
N ALA A 11 6.91 31.94 11.56
CA ALA A 11 7.41 31.39 10.32
C ALA A 11 7.65 29.90 10.54
N GLU A 12 6.69 29.06 10.13
CA GLU A 12 6.79 27.62 10.23
C GLU A 12 8.01 27.16 9.42
N ALA A 13 9.03 26.65 10.12
CA ALA A 13 10.29 26.25 9.48
C ALA A 13 10.03 25.20 8.39
N PRO A 14 10.81 25.18 7.29
CA PRO A 14 10.63 24.19 6.23
C PRO A 14 10.64 22.77 6.82
N ARG A 15 9.50 22.07 6.69
CA ARG A 15 9.38 20.71 7.21
C ARG A 15 10.37 19.81 6.47
N GLU A 16 11.06 18.96 7.22
CA GLU A 16 12.03 18.03 6.66
C GLU A 16 11.41 17.20 5.53
N ALA A 17 12.13 17.10 4.41
CA ALA A 17 11.74 16.29 3.26
C ALA A 17 11.40 14.85 3.68
N LEU A 18 10.28 14.33 3.18
CA LEU A 18 9.82 12.99 3.55
C LEU A 18 10.73 11.92 2.94
N ARG A 19 11.11 10.94 3.76
CA ARG A 19 11.91 9.77 3.41
C ARG A 19 11.20 8.52 3.93
N PHE A 20 11.62 7.36 3.46
CA PHE A 20 11.28 6.09 4.07
C PHE A 20 12.03 5.94 5.40
N HIS A 21 11.39 5.33 6.39
CA HIS A 21 12.07 4.93 7.62
C HIS A 21 13.10 3.84 7.32
N GLU A 22 14.31 3.95 7.88
CA GLU A 22 15.41 3.06 7.51
C GLU A 22 15.17 1.63 8.00
N ASP A 23 14.83 1.42 9.26
CA ASP A 23 14.73 0.07 9.84
C ASP A 23 13.37 -0.60 9.62
N ALA A 24 12.27 0.07 10.00
CA ALA A 24 10.90 -0.40 9.79
C ALA A 24 10.53 -0.46 8.29
N LYS A 25 10.81 -1.60 7.68
CA LYS A 25 10.45 -1.96 6.30
C LYS A 25 10.32 -3.48 6.17
N GLY A 26 9.50 -3.94 5.22
CA GLY A 26 9.33 -5.36 4.94
C GLY A 26 10.61 -6.02 4.42
N ALA A 27 10.73 -7.33 4.63
CA ALA A 27 11.95 -8.10 4.35
C ALA A 27 12.43 -8.05 2.89
N GLN A 28 11.53 -7.77 1.93
CA GLN A 28 11.87 -7.65 0.52
C GLN A 28 12.25 -6.22 0.10
N VAL A 29 12.14 -5.22 0.99
CA VAL A 29 12.42 -3.82 0.67
C VAL A 29 13.91 -3.51 0.76
N HIS A 30 14.44 -2.96 -0.33
CA HIS A 30 15.71 -2.28 -0.37
C HIS A 30 15.50 -0.77 -0.58
N LEU A 31 16.09 0.04 0.28
CA LEU A 31 16.09 1.50 0.17
C LEU A 31 17.37 1.97 -0.52
N ASP A 32 17.31 3.12 -1.20
CA ASP A 32 18.52 3.81 -1.66
C ASP A 32 19.25 4.51 -0.50
N ALA A 33 20.51 4.91 -0.73
CA ALA A 33 21.34 5.58 0.27
C ALA A 33 20.80 6.96 0.72
N ARG A 34 19.74 7.46 0.06
CA ARG A 34 19.04 8.71 0.41
C ARG A 34 17.74 8.45 1.17
N GLY A 35 17.34 7.19 1.36
CA GLY A 35 16.05 6.81 1.93
C GLY A 35 14.84 7.34 1.15
N CYS A 36 14.99 7.78 -0.11
CA CYS A 36 13.88 8.34 -0.89
C CYS A 36 13.35 7.39 -1.95
N THR A 37 14.05 6.31 -2.25
CA THR A 37 13.59 5.24 -3.17
C THR A 37 13.43 3.92 -2.42
N ALA A 38 12.30 3.24 -2.62
CA ALA A 38 12.03 1.90 -2.10
C ALA A 38 11.78 0.92 -3.26
N CYS A 39 12.53 -0.17 -3.28
CA CYS A 39 12.48 -1.21 -4.31
C CYS A 39 12.25 -2.58 -3.66
N ARG A 40 11.26 -3.34 -4.13
CA ARG A 40 11.07 -4.75 -3.72
C ARG A 40 12.06 -5.64 -4.50
N ARG A 41 12.83 -6.49 -3.81
CA ARG A 41 13.88 -7.34 -4.40
C ARG A 41 13.28 -8.46 -5.26
N ALA A 42 12.67 -9.47 -4.64
CA ALA A 42 11.98 -10.57 -5.33
C ALA A 42 10.44 -10.42 -5.16
N THR A 43 9.69 -11.49 -5.42
CA THR A 43 8.32 -11.70 -4.90
C THR A 43 7.28 -10.64 -5.31
N PHE A 44 6.10 -10.68 -4.68
CA PHE A 44 5.02 -9.69 -4.72
C PHE A 44 4.65 -9.13 -3.32
N TYR A 45 5.28 -9.59 -2.23
CA TYR A 45 4.89 -9.35 -0.83
C TYR A 45 6.09 -8.93 0.06
N ASP A 46 5.86 -8.70 1.36
CA ASP A 46 6.82 -8.12 2.32
C ASP A 46 7.36 -6.75 1.81
N GLY A 47 6.46 -5.96 1.19
CA GLY A 47 6.75 -4.67 0.54
C GLY A 47 6.46 -3.43 1.39
N ILE A 48 6.12 -3.61 2.67
CA ILE A 48 5.65 -2.54 3.55
C ILE A 48 6.77 -1.53 3.84
N VAL A 49 6.46 -0.23 3.72
CA VAL A 49 7.35 0.88 4.09
C VAL A 49 6.57 1.99 4.80
N PHE A 50 7.27 2.71 5.69
CA PHE A 50 6.70 3.84 6.44
C PHE A 50 7.47 5.13 6.15
N SER A 51 6.87 6.30 6.40
CA SER A 51 7.63 7.55 6.44
C SER A 51 8.56 7.62 7.64
N GLN A 52 9.69 8.31 7.53
CA GLN A 52 10.66 8.46 8.63
C GLN A 52 10.13 9.35 9.77
N ARG A 53 9.16 10.22 9.48
CA ARG A 53 8.53 11.13 10.44
C ARG A 53 7.00 11.12 10.33
N PRO A 54 6.28 11.64 11.34
CA PRO A 54 4.85 11.92 11.22
C PRO A 54 4.53 12.88 10.07
N VAL A 55 3.33 12.72 9.52
CA VAL A 55 2.73 13.50 8.43
C VAL A 55 1.47 14.16 8.97
N ALA A 56 1.33 15.48 8.83
CA ALA A 56 0.17 16.17 9.38
C ALA A 56 -1.10 15.97 8.53
N PRO A 57 -2.32 15.98 9.13
CA PRO A 57 -3.56 15.98 8.36
C PRO A 57 -3.62 17.16 7.36
N GLY A 58 -3.71 16.83 6.08
CA GLY A 58 -3.68 17.77 4.94
C GLY A 58 -2.35 17.82 4.19
N GLU A 59 -1.24 17.39 4.81
CA GLU A 59 0.07 17.28 4.16
C GLU A 59 0.01 16.25 3.02
N ARG A 60 0.63 16.56 1.89
CA ARG A 60 0.62 15.72 0.68
C ARG A 60 1.84 14.80 0.69
N VAL A 61 1.60 13.50 0.78
CA VAL A 61 2.63 12.48 0.52
C VAL A 61 2.64 12.23 -0.99
N ALA A 62 3.69 12.70 -1.66
CA ALA A 62 3.89 12.53 -3.09
C ALA A 62 4.88 11.39 -3.34
N LEU A 63 4.52 10.45 -4.21
CA LEU A 63 5.43 9.40 -4.68
C LEU A 63 5.37 9.26 -6.19
N ARG A 64 6.49 8.90 -6.81
CA ARG A 64 6.58 8.50 -8.22
C ARG A 64 6.69 6.98 -8.32
N VAL A 65 5.90 6.37 -9.18
CA VAL A 65 6.07 4.97 -9.56
C VAL A 65 7.27 4.88 -10.50
N LEU A 66 8.31 4.13 -10.14
CA LEU A 66 9.51 3.99 -10.95
C LEU A 66 9.49 2.75 -11.85
N ARG A 67 8.95 1.64 -11.35
CA ARG A 67 9.02 0.34 -12.04
C ARG A 67 7.84 -0.55 -11.68
N GLN A 68 7.32 -1.26 -12.67
CA GLN A 68 6.41 -2.39 -12.50
C GLN A 68 7.10 -3.71 -12.91
N GLU A 69 6.54 -4.82 -12.45
CA GLU A 69 6.93 -6.19 -12.79
C GLU A 69 5.69 -6.97 -13.24
N GLY A 70 5.73 -7.54 -14.45
CA GLY A 70 4.62 -8.30 -15.03
C GLY A 70 4.45 -9.70 -14.44
N GLY A 71 3.32 -10.34 -14.73
CA GLY A 71 2.97 -11.68 -14.23
C GLY A 71 2.70 -11.74 -12.72
N TRP A 72 2.58 -10.58 -12.08
CA TRP A 72 1.95 -10.39 -10.78
C TRP A 72 0.67 -9.60 -11.00
N CYS A 73 -0.17 -9.57 -9.98
CA CYS A 73 -1.41 -8.81 -9.98
C CYS A 73 -1.55 -8.03 -8.68
N GLY A 74 -2.56 -7.18 -8.60
CA GLY A 74 -2.70 -6.20 -7.54
C GLY A 74 -1.75 -5.00 -7.69
N GLY A 75 -2.06 -3.93 -6.95
CA GLY A 75 -1.42 -2.63 -7.07
C GLY A 75 -0.87 -2.07 -5.76
N LEU A 76 -0.08 -1.00 -5.88
CA LEU A 76 0.44 -0.22 -4.76
C LEU A 76 -0.69 0.16 -3.78
N ARG A 77 -0.51 -0.16 -2.50
CA ARG A 77 -1.39 0.31 -1.42
C ARG A 77 -0.79 1.56 -0.77
N VAL A 78 -1.63 2.50 -0.39
CA VAL A 78 -1.23 3.72 0.34
C VAL A 78 -2.19 3.99 1.49
N GLY A 79 -1.66 4.55 2.58
CA GLY A 79 -2.43 4.75 3.80
C GLY A 79 -1.70 5.52 4.89
N PHE A 80 -2.28 5.49 6.08
CA PHE A 80 -1.69 6.06 7.29
C PHE A 80 -1.77 5.07 8.45
N THR A 81 -0.80 5.14 9.37
CA THR A 81 -0.77 4.36 10.60
C THR A 81 -0.50 5.24 11.82
N ARG A 82 -0.95 4.81 13.00
CA ARG A 82 -0.51 5.35 14.30
C ARG A 82 0.62 4.53 14.92
N LEU A 83 1.09 3.47 14.27
CA LEU A 83 2.33 2.82 14.65
C LEU A 83 3.49 3.79 14.42
N ASP A 84 4.26 4.05 15.47
CA ASP A 84 5.54 4.76 15.38
C ASP A 84 6.59 3.81 14.78
N PRO A 85 7.11 4.07 13.55
CA PRO A 85 8.05 3.18 12.88
C PRO A 85 9.36 2.98 13.67
N ALA A 86 9.76 3.93 14.53
CA ALA A 86 10.91 3.76 15.41
C ALA A 86 10.71 2.66 16.46
N ARG A 87 9.46 2.19 16.65
CA ARG A 87 9.07 1.11 17.56
C ARG A 87 8.62 -0.16 16.84
N VAL A 88 8.65 -0.17 15.50
CA VAL A 88 8.23 -1.31 14.67
C VAL A 88 9.47 -2.13 14.29
N SER A 89 9.51 -3.38 14.73
CA SER A 89 10.59 -4.32 14.38
C SER A 89 10.33 -4.90 12.99
N ALA A 90 11.32 -4.85 12.09
CA ALA A 90 11.15 -5.34 10.71
C ALA A 90 10.67 -6.81 10.62
N PRO A 91 11.19 -7.77 11.43
CA PRO A 91 10.68 -9.15 11.44
C PRO A 91 9.23 -9.30 11.93
N SER A 92 8.69 -8.34 12.70
CA SER A 92 7.31 -8.37 13.18
C SER A 92 6.30 -7.77 12.20
N LEU A 93 6.75 -7.14 11.11
CA LEU A 93 5.84 -6.68 10.05
C LEU A 93 5.20 -7.90 9.35
N PRO A 94 3.90 -7.86 9.04
CA PRO A 94 3.24 -8.92 8.28
C PRO A 94 3.53 -8.82 6.76
N PRO A 95 3.13 -9.83 5.96
CA PRO A 95 3.33 -9.86 4.51
C PRO A 95 2.68 -8.71 3.73
N PHE A 96 1.52 -8.23 4.19
CA PHE A 96 0.70 -7.22 3.51
C PHE A 96 0.25 -6.10 4.46
N VAL A 97 0.03 -4.89 3.92
CA VAL A 97 -0.67 -3.86 4.72
C VAL A 97 -2.15 -4.22 4.89
N CYS A 98 -2.81 -4.64 3.82
CA CYS A 98 -4.22 -5.05 3.84
C CYS A 98 -4.33 -6.55 3.48
N PRO A 99 -5.01 -7.39 4.27
CA PRO A 99 -5.68 -7.07 5.53
C PRO A 99 -4.73 -6.99 6.75
N ASP A 100 -3.60 -7.70 6.71
CA ASP A 100 -2.86 -8.13 7.91
C ASP A 100 -2.51 -7.00 8.89
N LEU A 101 -1.87 -5.93 8.42
CA LEU A 101 -1.41 -4.84 9.29
C LEU A 101 -2.58 -4.00 9.82
N GLU A 102 -3.68 -3.88 9.08
CA GLU A 102 -4.89 -3.17 9.54
C GLU A 102 -5.64 -3.93 10.62
N GLU A 103 -5.74 -5.24 10.52
CA GLU A 103 -6.40 -6.06 11.55
C GLU A 103 -5.57 -6.12 12.85
N GLN A 104 -4.25 -6.04 12.74
CA GLN A 104 -3.32 -6.14 13.87
C GLN A 104 -2.98 -4.79 14.52
N SER A 105 -3.32 -3.66 13.90
CA SER A 105 -2.81 -2.35 14.34
C SER A 105 -3.70 -1.18 13.92
N PRO A 106 -3.56 0.01 14.54
CA PRO A 106 -4.25 1.24 14.10
C PRO A 106 -3.68 1.77 12.76
N THR A 107 -3.99 1.07 11.68
CA THR A 107 -3.54 1.32 10.31
C THR A 107 -4.73 1.35 9.35
N TRP A 108 -4.71 2.26 8.38
CA TRP A 108 -5.75 2.42 7.37
C TRP A 108 -5.13 2.71 6.01
N ALA A 109 -5.20 1.75 5.10
CA ALA A 109 -4.69 1.85 3.74
C ALA A 109 -5.72 1.34 2.73
N ALA A 110 -5.44 1.59 1.45
CA ALA A 110 -6.25 1.11 0.35
C ALA A 110 -5.36 0.83 -0.86
N VAL A 111 -5.76 -0.16 -1.66
CA VAL A 111 -5.20 -0.40 -3.00
C VAL A 111 -5.54 0.79 -3.89
N LEU A 112 -4.56 1.31 -4.62
CA LEU A 112 -4.83 2.31 -5.66
C LEU A 112 -5.51 1.63 -6.87
N PRO A 113 -6.56 2.23 -7.47
CA PRO A 113 -7.26 1.63 -8.61
C PRO A 113 -6.32 1.32 -9.78
N GLU A 114 -6.72 0.36 -10.62
CA GLU A 114 -5.95 0.02 -11.81
C GLU A 114 -5.75 1.22 -12.75
N GLY A 115 -4.64 1.19 -13.51
CA GLY A 115 -4.19 2.33 -14.32
C GLY A 115 -3.62 3.53 -13.54
N CYS A 116 -3.84 3.64 -12.22
CA CYS A 116 -3.26 4.72 -11.40
C CYS A 116 -1.76 4.55 -11.14
N VAL A 117 -1.21 3.36 -11.34
CA VAL A 117 0.10 2.93 -10.83
C VAL A 117 1.08 2.58 -11.96
N LEU A 118 1.06 3.35 -13.05
CA LEU A 118 1.95 3.16 -14.19
C LEU A 118 3.32 3.85 -13.98
N PRO A 119 4.44 3.33 -14.50
CA PRO A 119 5.75 3.98 -14.40
C PRO A 119 5.71 5.45 -14.85
N GLY A 120 6.44 6.30 -14.13
CA GLY A 120 6.44 7.76 -14.31
C GLY A 120 5.26 8.49 -13.65
N ASN A 121 4.17 7.81 -13.28
CA ASN A 121 3.03 8.46 -12.63
C ASN A 121 3.42 8.95 -11.22
N VAL A 122 2.91 10.12 -10.86
CA VAL A 122 3.03 10.71 -9.53
C VAL A 122 1.70 10.56 -8.81
N VAL A 123 1.70 9.77 -7.74
CA VAL A 123 0.56 9.61 -6.84
C VAL A 123 0.77 10.52 -5.63
N CYS A 124 -0.17 11.42 -5.38
CA CYS A 124 -0.21 12.27 -4.20
C CYS A 124 -1.39 11.84 -3.32
N PHE A 125 -1.12 11.37 -2.10
CA PHE A 125 -2.15 10.97 -1.14
C PHE A 125 -2.08 11.77 0.17
N TRP A 126 -3.21 11.87 0.86
CA TRP A 126 -3.35 12.62 2.12
C TRP A 126 -4.61 12.24 2.88
N VAL A 127 -4.57 12.36 4.21
CA VAL A 127 -5.76 12.33 5.07
C VAL A 127 -6.20 13.76 5.42
N ASN A 128 -7.50 14.04 5.44
CA ASN A 128 -8.01 15.34 5.91
C ASN A 128 -8.39 15.32 7.40
N ARG A 129 -8.68 16.49 8.00
CA ARG A 129 -9.12 16.60 9.40
C ARG A 129 -10.45 15.89 9.74
N ARG A 130 -11.13 15.28 8.77
CA ARG A 130 -12.36 14.47 8.95
C ARG A 130 -12.11 12.97 8.76
N GLY A 131 -10.85 12.51 8.83
CA GLY A 131 -10.50 11.09 8.68
C GLY A 131 -10.66 10.51 7.26
N ARG A 132 -10.82 11.36 6.24
CA ARG A 132 -10.98 10.90 4.85
C ARG A 132 -9.62 10.84 4.16
N LEU A 133 -9.23 9.66 3.70
CA LEU A 133 -8.05 9.40 2.89
C LEU A 133 -8.37 9.65 1.41
N PHE A 134 -7.57 10.48 0.77
CA PHE A 134 -7.67 10.77 -0.66
C PHE A 134 -6.36 10.44 -1.36
N ALA A 135 -6.47 10.14 -2.66
CA ALA A 135 -5.34 10.13 -3.59
C ALA A 135 -5.66 10.99 -4.83
N LYS A 136 -4.63 11.44 -5.53
CA LYS A 136 -4.70 12.05 -6.86
C LYS A 136 -3.49 11.56 -7.65
N VAL A 137 -3.71 11.20 -8.91
CA VAL A 137 -2.64 10.77 -9.83
C VAL A 137 -2.41 11.86 -10.87
N ASN A 138 -1.16 12.33 -10.99
CA ASN A 138 -0.76 13.42 -11.88
C ASN A 138 -1.71 14.64 -11.75
N ALA A 139 -2.20 15.17 -12.88
CA ALA A 139 -3.20 16.24 -12.91
C ALA A 139 -4.66 15.76 -12.72
N GLY A 140 -4.91 14.45 -12.59
CA GLY A 140 -6.23 13.82 -12.64
C GLY A 140 -7.19 14.10 -11.47
N ARG A 141 -8.32 13.38 -11.47
CA ARG A 141 -9.37 13.50 -10.45
C ARG A 141 -8.89 13.08 -9.06
N ARG A 142 -9.47 13.69 -8.03
CA ARG A 142 -9.28 13.28 -6.63
C ARG A 142 -10.13 12.04 -6.36
N LEU A 143 -9.48 10.96 -5.96
CA LEU A 143 -10.08 9.71 -5.51
C LEU A 143 -10.27 9.76 -3.99
N LEU A 144 -11.42 9.30 -3.49
CA LEU A 144 -11.65 9.05 -2.07
C LEU A 144 -11.40 7.56 -1.83
N LEU A 145 -10.38 7.22 -1.05
CA LEU A 145 -10.00 5.84 -0.79
C LEU A 145 -10.67 5.29 0.49
N ARG A 146 -10.71 6.11 1.56
CA ARG A 146 -11.28 5.71 2.88
C ARG A 146 -11.93 6.87 3.62
N LYS A 147 -12.78 6.55 4.60
CA LYS A 147 -13.58 7.53 5.37
C LYS A 147 -13.35 7.45 6.90
N ASP A 148 -12.55 6.49 7.34
CA ASP A 148 -12.47 5.94 8.71
C ASP A 148 -11.11 6.14 9.39
N VAL A 149 -10.18 6.88 8.78
CA VAL A 149 -8.83 7.09 9.33
C VAL A 149 -8.91 7.92 10.62
N LEU A 150 -8.51 7.35 11.76
CA LEU A 150 -8.59 8.05 13.03
C LEU A 150 -7.50 9.14 13.15
N VAL A 151 -7.92 10.39 12.99
CA VAL A 151 -7.08 11.59 13.26
C VAL A 151 -7.06 11.96 14.75
N GLY A 152 -6.16 12.86 15.15
CA GLY A 152 -6.02 13.34 16.55
C GLY A 152 -4.83 12.77 17.32
N ALA A 153 -4.04 11.89 16.69
CA ALA A 153 -2.72 11.45 17.13
C ALA A 153 -1.71 11.63 15.98
N PRO A 154 -0.39 11.53 16.22
CA PRO A 154 0.59 11.43 15.14
C PRO A 154 0.23 10.29 14.18
N LEU A 155 0.39 10.56 12.88
CA LEU A 155 0.17 9.59 11.80
C LEU A 155 1.43 9.52 10.95
N TRP A 156 1.87 8.33 10.61
CA TRP A 156 2.92 8.10 9.62
C TRP A 156 2.28 7.64 8.33
N ALA A 157 2.88 8.00 7.20
CA ALA A 157 2.48 7.43 5.92
C ALA A 157 2.91 5.96 5.89
N VAL A 158 2.05 5.08 5.38
CA VAL A 158 2.39 3.69 5.10
C VAL A 158 2.07 3.38 3.64
N MET A 159 2.96 2.64 2.98
CA MET A 159 2.78 2.17 1.62
C MET A 159 3.19 0.71 1.53
N ASP A 160 2.56 -0.02 0.62
CA ASP A 160 2.89 -1.42 0.34
C ASP A 160 3.38 -1.54 -1.11
N VAL A 161 4.68 -1.75 -1.29
CA VAL A 161 5.28 -2.02 -2.61
C VAL A 161 4.91 -3.45 -3.00
N TYR A 162 3.65 -3.64 -3.38
CA TYR A 162 2.97 -4.92 -3.58
C TYR A 162 2.64 -5.20 -5.05
N GLY A 163 2.47 -6.48 -5.38
CA GLY A 163 1.92 -6.92 -6.65
C GLY A 163 2.75 -6.48 -7.84
N THR A 164 2.09 -5.87 -8.82
CA THR A 164 2.74 -5.30 -10.03
C THR A 164 3.76 -4.20 -9.74
N THR A 165 3.69 -3.52 -8.59
CA THR A 165 4.59 -2.38 -8.29
C THR A 165 5.91 -2.89 -7.75
N LYS A 166 7.03 -2.55 -8.41
CA LYS A 166 8.38 -3.03 -8.04
C LYS A 166 9.24 -1.96 -7.36
N ALA A 167 9.05 -0.68 -7.72
CA ALA A 167 9.80 0.43 -7.13
C ALA A 167 9.00 1.74 -7.11
N ILE A 168 9.12 2.48 -6.00
CA ILE A 168 8.53 3.81 -5.79
C ILE A 168 9.58 4.78 -5.22
N GLN A 169 9.38 6.07 -5.47
CA GLN A 169 10.22 7.15 -4.95
C GLN A 169 9.37 8.20 -4.23
N LEU A 170 9.66 8.51 -2.97
CA LEU A 170 9.12 9.67 -2.29
C LEU A 170 9.66 10.95 -2.92
N LEU A 171 8.75 11.87 -3.25
CA LEU A 171 9.08 13.17 -3.83
C LEU A 171 9.03 14.25 -2.74
N ASP A 172 10.01 15.14 -2.76
CA ASP A 172 9.99 16.35 -1.94
C ASP A 172 8.92 17.31 -2.46
N PRO A 173 7.93 17.73 -1.64
CA PRO A 173 6.92 18.72 -2.02
C PRO A 173 7.51 20.07 -2.45
N THR A 174 8.69 20.44 -1.92
CA THR A 174 9.37 21.70 -2.25
C THR A 174 10.09 21.65 -3.60
N ALA A 175 10.57 20.47 -4.01
CA ALA A 175 11.14 20.24 -5.34
C ALA A 175 10.07 20.00 -6.41
N SER A 176 8.81 19.78 -6.01
CA SER A 176 7.74 19.27 -6.87
C SER A 176 6.48 20.12 -6.74
N LEU A 177 6.54 21.37 -7.24
CA LEU A 177 5.36 22.24 -7.33
C LEU A 177 4.27 21.61 -8.21
N CYS A 178 3.32 20.90 -7.59
CA CYS A 178 2.07 20.52 -8.24
C CYS A 178 1.32 21.81 -8.64
N PRO A 179 1.03 22.04 -9.93
CA PRO A 179 0.30 23.24 -10.36
C PRO A 179 -1.05 23.31 -9.66
N THR A 180 -1.21 24.34 -8.82
CA THR A 180 -2.40 24.53 -7.98
C THR A 180 -3.10 25.83 -8.39
N ALA A 181 -4.10 25.70 -9.27
CA ALA A 181 -5.16 26.68 -9.45
C ALA A 181 -6.41 25.95 -9.99
N MET A 182 -7.59 26.27 -9.43
CA MET A 182 -8.90 25.88 -9.98
C MET A 182 -9.49 27.05 -10.78
N PRO A 183 -10.52 26.83 -11.61
CA PRO A 183 -11.89 27.01 -11.10
C PRO A 183 -12.72 25.71 -11.06
N ALA A 184 -13.86 25.75 -10.37
CA ALA A 184 -14.77 24.61 -10.19
C ALA A 184 -16.01 24.70 -11.08
N VAL A 185 -16.55 23.54 -11.48
CA VAL A 185 -17.86 23.35 -12.13
C VAL A 185 -18.52 22.11 -11.52
N PRO A 186 -19.83 22.07 -11.23
CA PRO A 186 -20.48 20.98 -10.49
C PRO A 186 -21.28 19.98 -11.34
N SER A 187 -21.37 18.72 -10.85
CA SER A 187 -22.38 17.68 -11.15
C SER A 187 -22.46 17.19 -12.63
N GLU A 188 -22.95 16.02 -13.04
CA GLU A 188 -23.69 14.84 -12.51
C GLU A 188 -23.08 13.56 -13.16
N GLU A 189 -23.37 12.28 -12.87
CA GLU A 189 -24.14 11.58 -11.81
C GLU A 189 -23.49 10.18 -11.54
N ALA A 190 -24.21 9.18 -11.00
CA ALA A 190 -23.71 7.83 -10.65
C ALA A 190 -24.34 6.68 -11.46
N VAL A 191 -23.58 5.59 -11.61
CA VAL A 191 -24.05 4.27 -12.10
C VAL A 191 -23.37 3.20 -11.23
N PRO A 192 -24.09 2.16 -10.74
CA PRO A 192 -23.52 1.16 -9.83
C PRO A 192 -22.77 0.03 -10.57
N GLU A 193 -21.68 -0.45 -9.97
CA GLU A 193 -21.03 -1.72 -10.31
C GLU A 193 -21.73 -2.89 -9.58
N PRO A 194 -21.70 -4.12 -10.13
CA PRO A 194 -22.38 -5.27 -9.53
C PRO A 194 -21.64 -5.83 -8.32
N GLU A 195 -22.40 -6.42 -7.40
CA GLU A 195 -21.88 -7.13 -6.23
C GLU A 195 -21.19 -8.44 -6.67
N VAL A 196 -19.90 -8.59 -6.36
CA VAL A 196 -19.13 -9.80 -6.64
C VAL A 196 -19.22 -10.76 -5.46
N THR A 197 -19.70 -11.97 -5.70
CA THR A 197 -19.77 -13.04 -4.69
C THR A 197 -18.37 -13.53 -4.33
N GLN A 198 -17.93 -13.22 -3.11
CA GLN A 198 -16.56 -13.39 -2.64
C GLN A 198 -16.34 -14.79 -2.03
N GLY A 199 -15.36 -15.56 -2.53
CA GLY A 199 -15.00 -16.86 -1.94
C GLY A 199 -13.87 -17.63 -2.63
N ASP A 200 -13.96 -17.82 -3.94
CA ASP A 200 -13.17 -18.85 -4.66
C ASP A 200 -12.01 -18.32 -5.53
N GLU A 201 -11.70 -17.02 -5.48
CA GLU A 201 -10.65 -16.40 -6.30
C GLU A 201 -9.29 -16.33 -5.61
N CYS A 202 -8.22 -16.45 -6.38
CA CYS A 202 -6.85 -16.36 -5.88
C CYS A 202 -6.52 -14.95 -5.36
N ILE A 203 -6.11 -14.84 -4.09
CA ILE A 203 -5.82 -13.57 -3.39
C ILE A 203 -4.59 -12.80 -3.91
N ILE A 204 -3.91 -13.36 -4.92
CA ILE A 204 -2.80 -12.69 -5.61
C ILE A 204 -3.29 -12.16 -6.95
N CYS A 205 -3.98 -12.98 -7.75
CA CYS A 205 -4.37 -12.60 -9.10
C CYS A 205 -5.76 -12.00 -9.27
N PHE A 206 -6.73 -12.34 -8.42
CA PHE A 206 -8.14 -11.91 -8.56
C PHE A 206 -8.71 -12.18 -9.98
N HIS A 207 -8.12 -13.14 -10.70
CA HIS A 207 -8.43 -13.49 -12.11
C HIS A 207 -8.67 -15.00 -12.31
N HIS A 208 -8.11 -15.83 -11.43
CA HIS A 208 -8.15 -17.29 -11.50
C HIS A 208 -8.60 -17.85 -10.16
N ALA A 209 -9.25 -19.00 -10.20
CA ALA A 209 -9.69 -19.70 -9.00
C ALA A 209 -8.52 -20.03 -8.05
N ALA A 210 -8.81 -20.06 -6.75
CA ALA A 210 -7.92 -20.55 -5.70
C ALA A 210 -7.83 -22.09 -5.76
N ASP A 211 -7.11 -22.59 -6.77
CA ASP A 211 -7.05 -24.01 -7.13
C ASP A 211 -5.85 -24.77 -6.55
N THR A 212 -4.97 -24.13 -5.78
CA THR A 212 -3.65 -24.69 -5.38
C THR A 212 -3.31 -24.42 -3.93
N TYR A 213 -2.88 -25.46 -3.22
CA TYR A 213 -2.39 -25.37 -1.84
C TYR A 213 -0.87 -25.48 -1.74
N LEU A 214 -0.35 -24.91 -0.63
CA LEU A 214 1.07 -24.90 -0.31
C LEU A 214 1.37 -25.93 0.81
N ASP A 215 2.18 -26.94 0.51
CA ASP A 215 2.56 -28.00 1.45
C ASP A 215 3.79 -27.57 2.28
N PRO A 216 3.85 -27.82 3.61
CA PRO A 216 2.90 -28.59 4.43
C PRO A 216 1.80 -27.75 5.10
N CYS A 217 1.74 -26.44 4.85
CA CYS A 217 0.89 -25.52 5.61
C CYS A 217 -0.59 -25.47 5.20
N GLY A 218 -0.99 -26.14 4.10
CA GLY A 218 -2.37 -26.32 3.65
C GLY A 218 -3.07 -25.08 3.07
N HIS A 219 -2.46 -23.89 3.11
CA HIS A 219 -3.11 -22.66 2.63
C HIS A 219 -3.37 -22.72 1.12
N SER A 220 -4.65 -22.61 0.73
CA SER A 220 -5.15 -22.89 -0.62
C SER A 220 -5.62 -21.66 -1.41
N HIS A 221 -5.37 -20.44 -0.93
CA HIS A 221 -5.88 -19.18 -1.49
C HIS A 221 -5.24 -18.75 -2.83
N PHE A 222 -4.60 -19.68 -3.55
CA PHE A 222 -3.69 -19.38 -4.66
C PHE A 222 -4.09 -20.16 -5.91
N CYS A 223 -3.95 -19.53 -7.08
CA CYS A 223 -3.96 -20.27 -8.34
C CYS A 223 -2.58 -20.88 -8.61
N SER A 224 -2.55 -21.96 -9.38
CA SER A 224 -1.35 -22.72 -9.74
C SER A 224 -0.21 -21.86 -10.28
N SER A 225 -0.50 -20.87 -11.12
CA SER A 225 0.50 -19.92 -11.64
C SER A 225 1.13 -19.06 -10.54
N CYS A 226 0.33 -18.52 -9.62
CA CYS A 226 0.83 -17.70 -8.51
C CYS A 226 1.58 -18.57 -7.48
N ALA A 227 1.08 -19.76 -7.17
CA ALA A 227 1.72 -20.73 -6.29
C ALA A 227 3.09 -21.18 -6.81
N GLN A 228 3.22 -21.48 -8.11
CA GLN A 228 4.50 -21.78 -8.76
C GLN A 228 5.51 -20.64 -8.62
N ARG A 229 5.04 -19.38 -8.71
CA ARG A 229 5.92 -18.21 -8.60
C ARG A 229 6.32 -17.92 -7.15
N ILE A 230 5.44 -18.12 -6.17
CA ILE A 230 5.82 -18.14 -4.74
C ILE A 230 6.91 -19.19 -4.50
N PHE A 231 6.68 -20.42 -4.93
CA PHE A 231 7.59 -21.54 -4.68
C PHE A 231 8.98 -21.30 -5.27
N ARG A 232 9.04 -20.71 -6.47
CA ARG A 232 10.29 -20.34 -7.14
C ARG A 232 11.03 -19.17 -6.48
N ASP A 233 10.30 -18.13 -6.08
CA ASP A 233 10.91 -16.85 -5.67
C ASP A 233 11.25 -16.80 -4.16
N THR A 234 10.48 -17.50 -3.31
CA THR A 234 10.70 -17.51 -1.84
C THR A 234 10.65 -18.88 -1.19
N ALA A 235 9.98 -19.86 -1.80
CA ALA A 235 9.60 -21.11 -1.15
C ALA A 235 9.01 -20.89 0.27
N THR A 236 8.26 -19.80 0.48
CA THR A 236 7.73 -19.38 1.79
C THR A 236 6.26 -18.97 1.65
N CYS A 237 5.38 -19.53 2.48
CA CYS A 237 3.94 -19.29 2.41
C CYS A 237 3.60 -17.81 2.72
N PRO A 238 2.88 -17.09 1.84
CA PRO A 238 2.53 -15.68 2.08
C PRO A 238 1.52 -15.44 3.20
N VAL A 239 0.87 -16.48 3.74
CA VAL A 239 -0.13 -16.34 4.82
C VAL A 239 0.48 -16.67 6.19
N CYS A 240 1.13 -17.83 6.30
CA CYS A 240 1.65 -18.33 7.59
C CYS A 240 3.18 -18.38 7.70
N ARG A 241 3.92 -17.94 6.67
CA ARG A 241 5.39 -17.87 6.63
C ARG A 241 6.14 -19.20 6.80
N TRP A 242 5.44 -20.33 6.73
CA TRP A 242 6.09 -21.65 6.69
C TRP A 242 6.87 -21.84 5.38
N GLN A 243 8.01 -22.52 5.46
CA GLN A 243 8.74 -22.97 4.28
C GLN A 243 7.88 -23.98 3.51
N ILE A 244 7.70 -23.71 2.22
CA ILE A 244 6.95 -24.54 1.28
C ILE A 244 7.88 -25.65 0.79
N GLN A 245 7.44 -26.89 0.88
CA GLN A 245 8.17 -28.07 0.39
C GLN A 245 7.64 -28.52 -0.99
N ALA A 246 6.33 -28.40 -1.21
CA ALA A 246 5.69 -28.65 -2.48
C ALA A 246 4.46 -27.74 -2.69
N ILE A 247 3.96 -27.71 -3.93
CA ILE A 247 2.68 -27.11 -4.29
C ILE A 247 1.84 -28.15 -5.01
N ALA A 248 0.54 -28.17 -4.77
CA ALA A 248 -0.35 -29.16 -5.38
C ALA A 248 -1.73 -28.55 -5.66
N THR A 249 -2.27 -28.86 -6.83
CA THR A 249 -3.60 -28.45 -7.27
C THR A 249 -4.68 -29.26 -6.56
N VAL A 250 -5.75 -28.59 -6.11
CA VAL A 250 -6.96 -29.16 -5.53
C VAL A 250 -7.81 -29.79 -6.64
N TRP A 251 -7.32 -30.89 -7.23
CA TRP A 251 -8.11 -31.78 -8.07
C TRP A 251 -8.02 -33.21 -7.57
N SER A 252 -8.93 -33.57 -6.65
CA SER A 252 -9.61 -34.87 -6.53
C SER A 252 -10.23 -35.03 -5.14
N LEU A 253 -11.51 -34.64 -4.98
CA LEU A 253 -12.43 -35.21 -3.96
C LEU A 253 -13.91 -34.90 -4.26
N ARG A 254 -14.30 -34.75 -5.55
CA ARG A 254 -15.70 -34.62 -6.00
C ARG A 254 -16.01 -35.45 -7.25
N THR A 255 -15.58 -36.70 -7.24
CA THR A 255 -16.10 -37.78 -8.12
C THR A 255 -16.15 -39.05 -7.29
N GLY A 256 -17.29 -39.30 -6.63
CA GLY A 256 -17.41 -40.34 -5.61
C GLY A 256 -18.84 -40.65 -5.13
N GLU A 257 -19.87 -40.20 -5.85
CA GLU A 257 -21.24 -40.71 -5.72
C GLU A 257 -21.67 -41.16 -7.12
N GLY A 258 -22.00 -42.45 -7.29
CA GLY A 258 -22.23 -43.02 -8.62
C GLY A 258 -22.14 -44.54 -8.74
N SER A 259 -22.68 -45.29 -7.78
CA SER A 259 -23.19 -46.68 -7.94
C SER A 259 -24.07 -47.04 -6.74
#